data_AF-A0A7Y0CEP5-F1
#
_entry.id   AF-A0A7Y0CEP5-F1
#
_cell.length_a   1.000
_cell.length_b   1.000
_cell.length_c   1.000
_cell.angle_alpha   90.00
_cell.angle_beta   90.00
_cell.angle_gamma   90.00
#
_symmetry.space_group_name_H-M   'P 1'
#
loop_
_entity.id
_entity.type
_entity.pdbx_description
1 polymer ?
#
loop_
_entity_poly.entity_id
_entity_poly.type
_entity_poly.pdbx_seq_one_letter_code
_entity_poly.pdbx_strand_id
1 'polypeptide(L)'
;MSFTRATRVPTAPTLPKGEPVASYGTYLEAQRAVDHLADKQFPVQHVTIVGTDLRMVERVTGRLSYPRVALAGFASGAWFGLFVGLLLSMFGSAGSSILFAAILIGGAFGLLFSVITDSF
;
A
#
# COMPACT_ATOMS: atom_id res chain seq x y z
N MET A 1 -10.41 53.15 11.46
CA MET A 1 -10.98 51.79 11.33
C MET A 1 -9.85 50.84 10.97
N SER A 2 -9.40 50.01 11.92
CA SER A 2 -8.27 49.10 11.73
C SER A 2 -8.78 47.76 11.19
N PHE A 3 -8.27 47.34 10.04
CA PHE A 3 -8.60 46.06 9.46
C PHE A 3 -7.66 44.99 10.04
N THR A 4 -8.17 44.18 10.97
CA THR A 4 -7.55 42.93 11.38
C THR A 4 -7.51 41.99 10.17
N ARG A 5 -6.35 41.92 9.50
CA ARG A 5 -6.15 40.93 8.41
C ARG A 5 -6.10 39.54 9.05
N ALA A 6 -7.19 38.79 8.90
CA ALA A 6 -7.16 37.35 9.14
C ALA A 6 -6.11 36.72 8.19
N THR A 7 -5.06 36.15 8.77
CA THR A 7 -4.02 35.43 8.03
C THR A 7 -4.68 34.25 7.32
N ARG A 8 -4.96 34.39 6.02
CA ARG A 8 -5.45 33.27 5.21
C ARG A 8 -4.37 32.20 5.20
N VAL A 9 -4.68 31.01 5.70
CA VAL A 9 -3.85 29.81 5.53
C VAL A 9 -3.69 29.59 4.02
N PRO A 10 -2.47 29.69 3.46
CA PRO A 10 -2.26 29.50 2.04
C PRO A 10 -2.73 28.10 1.61
N THR A 11 -3.50 28.02 0.52
CA THR A 11 -4.02 26.76 -0.04
C THR A 11 -2.90 25.83 -0.53
N ALA A 12 -1.73 26.39 -0.86
CA ALA A 12 -0.51 25.64 -1.12
C ALA A 12 0.42 25.73 0.11
N PRO A 13 0.98 24.61 0.61
CA PRO A 13 1.94 24.63 1.70
C PRO A 13 3.15 25.49 1.31
N THR A 14 3.24 26.69 1.88
CA THR A 14 4.44 27.53 1.76
C THR A 14 5.33 27.28 2.96
N LEU A 15 6.65 27.31 2.75
CA LEU A 15 7.62 27.23 3.84
C LEU A 15 7.27 28.25 4.94
N PRO A 16 7.20 27.82 6.21
CA PRO A 16 6.96 28.74 7.30
C PRO A 16 8.09 29.78 7.36
N LYS A 17 7.74 31.02 7.71
CA LYS A 17 8.72 32.07 7.97
C LYS A 17 9.08 32.00 9.45
N GLY A 18 10.33 31.67 9.78
CA GLY A 18 10.82 31.55 11.16
C GLY A 18 12.22 30.95 11.24
N GLU A 19 12.76 30.88 12.46
CA GLU A 19 14.06 30.28 12.76
C GLU A 19 13.87 28.83 13.23
N PRO A 20 14.68 27.85 12.76
CA PRO A 20 14.65 26.49 13.29
C PRO A 20 15.05 26.46 14.77
N VAL A 21 14.13 26.01 15.62
CA VAL A 21 14.35 25.93 17.08
C VAL A 21 15.04 24.63 17.49
N ALA A 22 14.78 23.54 16.76
CA ALA A 22 15.37 22.22 16.97
C ALA A 22 15.24 21.35 15.72
N SER A 23 16.09 20.33 15.60
CA SER A 23 16.03 19.31 14.55
C SER A 23 16.02 17.91 15.18
N TYR A 24 15.18 17.03 14.65
CA TYR A 24 14.98 15.68 15.16
C TYR A 24 15.18 14.65 14.04
N GLY A 25 15.63 13.44 14.39
CA GLY A 25 15.91 12.40 13.40
C GLY A 25 14.64 11.73 12.86
N THR A 26 13.54 11.80 13.62
CA THR A 26 12.27 11.21 13.23
C THR A 26 11.09 12.14 13.49
N TYR A 27 10.01 11.94 12.73
CA TYR A 27 8.76 12.66 12.96
C TYR A 27 8.21 12.43 14.38
N LEU A 28 8.35 11.22 14.92
CA LEU A 28 7.87 10.88 16.27
C LEU A 28 8.62 11.65 17.36
N GLU A 29 9.92 11.87 17.20
CA GLU A 29 10.69 12.71 18.13
C GLU A 29 10.25 14.17 18.07
N ALA A 30 10.06 14.72 16.86
CA ALA A 30 9.54 16.06 16.67
C ALA A 30 8.13 16.23 17.28
N GLN A 31 7.27 15.22 17.11
CA GLN A 31 5.93 15.20 17.69
C GLN A 31 5.98 15.20 19.21
N ARG A 32 6.81 14.35 19.83
CA ARG A 32 7.00 14.34 21.30
C ARG A 32 7.50 15.68 21.83
N ALA A 33 8.34 16.39 21.08
CA ALA A 33 8.78 17.73 21.48
C ALA A 33 7.63 18.74 21.44
N VAL A 34 6.76 18.68 20.43
CA VAL A 34 5.54 19.51 20.36
C VAL A 34 4.57 19.14 21.49
N ASP A 35 4.39 17.86 21.78
CA ASP A 35 3.56 17.39 22.90
C ASP A 35 4.10 17.91 24.24
N HIS A 36 5.42 17.85 24.44
CA HIS A 36 6.06 18.41 25.64
C HIS A 36 5.84 19.92 25.77
N LEU A 37 5.90 20.68 24.66
CA LEU A 37 5.59 22.10 24.66
C LEU A 37 4.11 22.35 25.02
N ALA A 38 3.19 21.55 24.48
CA ALA A 38 1.77 21.64 24.80
C ALA A 38 1.50 21.37 26.29
N ASP A 39 2.14 20.36 26.88
CA ASP A 39 2.04 20.04 28.31
C ASP A 39 2.51 21.19 29.20
N LYS A 40 3.45 22.00 28.71
CA LYS A 40 3.95 23.21 29.39
C LYS A 40 3.13 24.47 29.09
N GLN A 41 1.95 24.32 28.48
CA GLN A 41 1.08 25.43 28.04
C GLN A 41 1.76 26.41 27.08
N PHE A 42 2.75 25.95 26.33
CA PHE A 42 3.34 26.74 25.26
C PHE A 42 2.33 26.86 24.10
N PRO A 43 2.20 28.02 23.43
CA PRO A 43 1.29 28.19 22.31
C PRO A 43 1.78 27.46 21.04
N VAL A 44 1.55 26.15 20.98
CA VAL A 44 1.98 25.25 19.88
C VAL A 44 1.41 25.63 18.50
N GLN A 45 0.37 26.45 18.46
CA GLN A 45 -0.17 27.07 17.24
C GLN A 45 0.84 27.95 16.48
N HIS A 46 1.98 28.30 17.11
CA HIS A 46 3.07 29.03 16.48
C HIS A 46 4.25 28.13 16.05
N VAL A 47 4.14 26.81 16.22
CA VAL A 47 5.18 25.84 15.89
C VAL A 47 4.81 25.11 14.60
N THR A 48 5.78 24.94 13.70
CA THR A 48 5.61 24.19 12.45
C THR A 48 6.67 23.10 12.36
N ILE A 49 6.25 21.86 12.15
CA ILE A 49 7.16 20.75 11.82
C ILE A 49 7.46 20.80 10.32
N VAL A 50 8.72 20.99 9.96
CA VAL A 50 9.17 20.96 8.56
C VAL A 50 9.99 19.70 8.34
N GLY A 51 9.51 18.83 7.44
CA GLY A 51 10.30 17.68 6.99
C GLY A 51 11.35 18.12 5.99
N THR A 52 12.62 18.05 6.35
CA THR A 52 13.75 18.25 5.42
C THR A 52 14.20 16.90 4.88
N ASP A 53 14.78 16.90 3.67
CA ASP A 53 15.39 15.72 3.07
C ASP A 53 14.48 14.48 3.01
N LEU A 54 13.23 14.66 2.59
CA LEU A 54 12.28 13.55 2.47
C LEU A 54 12.85 12.44 1.58
N ARG A 55 13.22 11.33 2.22
CA ARG A 55 13.65 10.11 1.53
C ARG A 55 12.46 9.18 1.41
N MET A 56 12.14 8.78 0.19
CA MET A 56 11.21 7.67 -0.03
C MET A 56 11.88 6.38 0.44
N VAL A 57 11.35 5.80 1.51
CA VAL A 57 11.83 4.51 2.05
C VAL A 57 10.83 3.44 1.66
N GLU A 58 11.17 2.66 0.65
CA GLU A 58 10.42 1.45 0.31
C GLU A 58 11.04 0.26 1.06
N ARG A 59 10.22 -0.43 1.86
CA ARG A 59 10.69 -1.62 2.58
C ARG A 59 10.53 -2.84 1.69
N VAL A 60 11.63 -3.27 1.07
CA VAL A 60 11.67 -4.48 0.24
C VAL A 60 11.51 -5.71 1.15
N THR A 61 10.30 -6.28 1.20
CA THR A 61 9.98 -7.45 2.05
C THR A 61 10.37 -8.78 1.41
N GLY A 62 10.65 -8.80 0.11
CA GLY A 62 11.09 -9.99 -0.60
C GLY A 62 11.19 -9.75 -2.10
N ARG A 63 11.79 -10.70 -2.81
CA ARG A 63 11.86 -10.69 -4.27
C ARG A 63 10.63 -11.39 -4.83
N LEU A 64 9.92 -10.73 -5.74
CA LEU A 64 8.92 -11.38 -6.56
C LEU A 64 9.68 -12.22 -7.61
N SER A 65 9.76 -13.53 -7.39
CA SER A 65 10.46 -14.45 -8.30
C SER A 65 9.46 -15.15 -9.23
N TYR A 66 9.82 -15.36 -10.49
CA TYR A 66 9.05 -16.15 -11.47
C TYR A 66 8.39 -17.43 -10.91
N PRO A 67 9.07 -18.31 -10.14
CA PRO A 67 8.42 -19.50 -9.60
C PRO A 67 7.32 -19.18 -8.57
N ARG A 68 7.49 -18.11 -7.79
CA ARG A 68 6.49 -17.68 -6.79
C ARG A 68 5.22 -17.16 -7.47
N VAL A 69 5.40 -16.38 -8.53
CA VAL A 69 4.32 -15.87 -9.38
C VAL A 69 3.60 -17.03 -10.08
N ALA A 70 4.36 -17.93 -10.72
CA ALA A 70 3.80 -19.09 -11.42
C ALA A 70 2.98 -19.98 -10.49
N LEU A 71 3.45 -20.24 -9.27
CA LEU A 71 2.71 -21.02 -8.28
C LEU A 71 1.45 -20.29 -7.78
N ALA A 72 1.52 -18.98 -7.55
CA ALA A 72 0.36 -18.19 -7.14
C ALA A 72 -0.71 -18.16 -8.25
N GLY A 73 -0.29 -17.97 -9.50
CA GLY A 73 -1.16 -18.06 -10.68
C GLY A 73 -1.75 -19.45 -10.88
N PHE A 74 -0.96 -20.50 -10.70
CA PHE A 74 -1.47 -21.87 -10.77
C PHE A 74 -2.53 -22.13 -9.70
N ALA A 75 -2.29 -21.70 -8.45
CA ALA A 75 -3.24 -21.89 -7.37
C ALA A 75 -4.57 -21.16 -7.61
N SER A 76 -4.52 -19.90 -8.06
CA SER A 76 -5.74 -19.14 -8.39
C SER A 76 -6.49 -19.73 -9.58
N GLY A 77 -5.76 -20.14 -10.62
CA GLY A 77 -6.32 -20.82 -11.79
C GLY A 77 -6.92 -22.18 -11.45
N ALA A 78 -6.26 -22.98 -10.60
CA ALA A 78 -6.73 -24.28 -10.15
C ALA A 78 -8.01 -24.15 -9.32
N TRP A 79 -8.10 -23.10 -8.49
CA TRP A 79 -9.33 -22.78 -7.74
C TRP A 79 -10.50 -22.46 -8.68
N PHE A 80 -10.25 -21.64 -9.70
CA PHE A 80 -11.26 -21.36 -10.72
C PHE A 80 -11.65 -22.62 -11.52
N GLY A 81 -10.67 -23.42 -11.91
CA GLY A 81 -10.88 -24.71 -12.58
C GLY A 81 -11.68 -25.70 -11.75
N LEU A 82 -11.44 -25.75 -10.44
CA LEU A 82 -12.24 -26.52 -9.48
C LEU A 82 -13.69 -26.05 -9.48
N PHE A 83 -13.92 -24.74 -9.37
CA PHE A 83 -15.25 -24.16 -9.38
C PHE A 83 -16.02 -24.51 -10.67
N VAL A 84 -15.41 -24.29 -11.84
CA VAL A 84 -16.01 -24.62 -13.13
C VAL A 84 -16.25 -26.13 -13.25
N GLY A 85 -15.28 -26.94 -12.85
CA GLY A 85 -15.39 -28.40 -12.85
C GLY A 85 -16.59 -28.87 -12.02
N LEU A 86 -16.74 -28.36 -10.80
CA LEU A 86 -17.87 -28.71 -9.92
C LEU A 86 -19.21 -28.37 -10.57
N LEU A 87 -19.34 -27.20 -11.20
CA LEU A 87 -20.55 -26.86 -11.94
C LEU A 87 -20.81 -27.85 -13.08
N LEU A 88 -19.80 -28.18 -13.88
CA LEU A 88 -19.96 -29.15 -14.97
C LEU A 88 -20.33 -30.55 -14.48
N SER A 89 -19.82 -30.96 -13.31
CA SER A 89 -20.14 -32.25 -12.69
C SER A 89 -21.55 -32.29 -12.07
N MET A 90 -22.04 -31.17 -11.55
CA MET A 90 -23.41 -31.08 -11.02
C MET A 90 -24.48 -30.99 -12.11
N PHE A 91 -24.19 -30.27 -13.20
CA PHE A 91 -25.15 -29.99 -14.27
C PHE A 91 -24.98 -30.90 -15.51
N GLY A 92 -23.93 -31.71 -15.57
CA GLY A 92 -23.65 -32.64 -16.66
C GLY A 92 -23.38 -34.06 -16.19
N SER A 93 -23.16 -34.99 -17.12
CA SER A 93 -22.70 -36.36 -16.85
C SER A 93 -21.18 -36.44 -16.63
N ALA A 94 -20.59 -35.39 -16.07
CA ALA A 94 -19.16 -35.25 -15.90
C ALA A 94 -18.69 -35.96 -14.61
N GLY A 95 -17.88 -36.99 -14.79
CA GLY A 95 -17.21 -37.71 -13.70
C GLY A 95 -15.98 -36.98 -13.15
N SER A 96 -15.30 -37.63 -12.21
CA SER A 96 -14.08 -37.11 -11.58
C SER A 96 -12.97 -36.73 -12.56
N SER A 97 -12.91 -37.38 -13.73
CA SER A 97 -11.95 -37.05 -14.80
C SER A 97 -12.10 -35.63 -15.34
N ILE A 98 -13.33 -35.13 -15.52
CA ILE A 98 -13.58 -33.74 -15.94
C ILE A 98 -13.14 -32.76 -14.85
N LEU A 99 -13.37 -33.09 -13.57
CA LEU A 99 -12.94 -32.24 -12.45
C LEU A 99 -11.43 -32.06 -12.46
N PHE A 100 -10.67 -33.16 -12.57
CA PHE A 100 -9.22 -33.11 -12.66
C PHE A 100 -8.74 -32.32 -13.88
N ALA A 101 -9.36 -32.54 -15.05
CA ALA A 101 -9.02 -31.80 -16.25
C ALA A 101 -9.28 -30.28 -16.10
N ALA A 102 -10.42 -29.90 -15.52
CA ALA A 102 -10.77 -28.50 -15.30
C ALA A 102 -9.79 -27.81 -14.34
N ILE A 103 -9.39 -28.48 -13.26
CA ILE A 103 -8.38 -27.98 -12.31
C ILE A 103 -7.03 -27.79 -13.01
N LEU A 104 -6.58 -28.78 -13.79
CA LEU A 104 -5.28 -28.70 -14.48
C LEU A 104 -5.27 -27.61 -15.56
N ILE A 105 -6.34 -27.50 -16.36
CA ILE A 105 -6.45 -26.47 -17.39
C ILE A 105 -6.56 -25.08 -16.75
N GLY A 106 -7.39 -24.94 -15.72
CA GLY A 106 -7.52 -23.70 -14.96
C GLY A 106 -6.19 -23.29 -14.34
N GLY A 107 -5.48 -24.22 -13.69
CA GLY A 107 -4.17 -23.97 -13.10
C GLY A 107 -3.12 -23.61 -14.15
N ALA A 108 -3.05 -24.33 -15.27
CA ALA A 108 -2.14 -24.00 -16.35
C ALA A 108 -2.41 -22.60 -16.94
N PHE A 109 -3.68 -22.24 -17.13
CA PHE A 109 -4.06 -20.92 -17.61
C PHE A 109 -3.71 -19.82 -16.61
N GLY A 110 -4.03 -20.01 -15.33
CA GLY A 110 -3.70 -19.04 -14.27
C GLY A 110 -2.20 -18.85 -14.09
N LEU A 111 -1.42 -19.93 -14.22
CA LEU A 111 0.05 -19.89 -14.24
C LEU A 111 0.54 -19.02 -15.40
N LEU A 112 0.11 -19.33 -16.64
CA LEU A 112 0.53 -18.60 -17.82
C LEU A 112 0.16 -17.12 -17.73
N PHE A 113 -1.07 -16.82 -17.29
CA PHE A 113 -1.55 -15.45 -17.17
C PHE A 113 -0.78 -14.63 -16.13
N SER A 114 -0.51 -15.21 -14.95
CA SER A 114 0.27 -14.53 -13.91
C SER A 114 1.70 -14.30 -14.35
N VAL A 115 2.34 -15.29 -14.99
CA VAL A 115 3.70 -15.11 -15.53
C VAL A 115 3.73 -14.01 -16.58
N ILE A 116 2.77 -13.95 -17.51
CA ILE A 116 2.71 -12.90 -18.53
C ILE A 116 2.52 -11.52 -17.90
N THR A 117 1.62 -11.38 -16.94
CA THR A 117 1.27 -10.08 -16.34
C THR A 117 2.39 -9.54 -15.45
N ASP A 118 3.02 -10.41 -14.66
CA ASP A 118 4.04 -10.04 -13.67
C ASP A 118 5.48 -10.15 -14.24
N SER A 119 5.63 -10.29 -15.56
CA SER A 119 6.93 -10.40 -16.25
C SER A 119 7.53 -9.06 -16.73
N PHE A 120 6.97 -7.93 -16.32
CA PHE A 120 7.40 -6.58 -16.73
C PHE A 120 7.90 -5.73 -15.56
#